data_AF-A0AAW0D8P6-F1
#
_entry.id   AF-A0AAW0D8P6-F1
#
_cell.length_a   1.000
_cell.length_b   1.000
_cell.length_c   1.000
_cell.angle_alpha   90.00
_cell.angle_beta   90.00
_cell.angle_gamma   90.00
#
_symmetry.space_group_name_H-M   'P 1'
#
loop_
_entity.id
_entity.type
_entity.pdbx_description
1 polymer ?
#
loop_
_entity_poly.entity_id
_entity_poly.type
_entity_poly.pdbx_seq_one_letter_code
_entity_poly.pdbx_strand_id
1 'polypeptide(L)'
;MVYEMFGWIGPRHLELATYCCQIQTPSANYLAELDKFEPSCAVAVVWMKRGMTDVDVLMVEFRNWLQWAKSLRRTTPQRFIKRMETFLDGFYIVYPIEHLRLQAIEQVFEMESSLRPFERDEVDRYNSQAFYPKQSYRFASSYFQQQWFKSGEDKDDKYTPIKEYEFRPPLQFILPTTSDLSMTLPDGYVPVHITKANAEMLAMVYRVYNSLENDAHMVFNDDVIHDTSVSVRLGLVKEEDLAAFKKLLYERRDFLENPRSYLTPLPSTSLSQHGQSPHNEFNLCWYTCLAFVGLLVALVVPLAIGMAGYS
;
A
#
# COMPACT_ATOMS: atom_id res chain seq x y z
N MET A 1 19.91 10.76 6.46
CA MET A 1 19.24 9.45 6.25
C MET A 1 17.93 9.56 5.49
N VAL A 2 16.78 10.01 6.04
CA VAL A 2 15.52 10.14 5.25
C VAL A 2 15.70 11.08 4.04
N TYR A 3 16.42 12.20 4.17
CA TYR A 3 16.75 13.07 3.03
C TYR A 3 17.88 12.54 2.13
N GLU A 4 18.68 11.57 2.56
CA GLU A 4 19.62 10.89 1.64
C GLU A 4 18.90 9.79 0.88
N MET A 5 17.95 9.10 1.52
CA MET A 5 17.02 8.16 0.91
C MET A 5 16.07 8.83 -0.09
N PHE A 6 15.60 10.06 0.19
CA PHE A 6 14.58 10.73 -0.61
C PHE A 6 15.02 12.07 -1.24
N GLY A 7 16.22 12.58 -0.98
CA GLY A 7 16.73 13.83 -1.57
C GLY A 7 17.43 13.62 -2.91
N TRP A 8 17.84 12.38 -3.23
CA TRP A 8 18.35 11.97 -4.54
C TRP A 8 17.25 11.28 -5.35
N ILE A 9 16.17 12.01 -5.65
CA ILE A 9 14.97 11.49 -6.32
C ILE A 9 15.12 11.38 -7.86
N GLY A 10 16.29 10.95 -8.35
CA GLY A 10 16.52 10.47 -9.72
C GLY A 10 16.48 8.92 -9.82
N PRO A 11 16.90 8.28 -10.93
CA PRO A 11 16.90 6.81 -11.14
C PRO A 11 17.69 5.95 -10.13
N ARG A 12 18.24 6.54 -9.06
CA ARG A 12 19.22 5.92 -8.15
C ARG A 12 18.64 5.33 -6.86
N HIS A 13 17.31 5.14 -6.76
CA HIS A 13 16.67 4.55 -5.55
C HIS A 13 17.14 3.13 -5.28
N LEU A 14 17.37 2.36 -6.36
CA LEU A 14 17.96 1.02 -6.31
C LEU A 14 19.39 1.05 -5.73
N GLU A 15 20.17 2.10 -5.96
CA GLU A 15 21.55 2.20 -5.43
C GLU A 15 21.57 2.34 -3.92
N LEU A 16 20.57 3.00 -3.34
CA LEU A 16 20.57 3.32 -1.91
C LEU A 16 20.06 2.16 -1.06
N ALA A 17 19.05 1.42 -1.55
CA ALA A 17 18.67 0.16 -0.93
C ALA A 17 19.80 -0.89 -1.02
N THR A 18 20.50 -0.92 -2.15
CA THR A 18 21.71 -1.71 -2.33
C THR A 18 22.80 -1.29 -1.34
N TYR A 19 23.02 0.01 -1.15
CA TYR A 19 24.00 0.54 -0.20
C TYR A 19 23.69 0.16 1.25
N CYS A 20 22.44 0.32 1.70
CA CYS A 20 22.02 -0.03 3.05
C CYS A 20 22.26 -1.53 3.35
N CYS A 21 21.96 -2.40 2.38
CA CYS A 21 22.14 -3.84 2.52
C CYS A 21 23.62 -4.30 2.39
N GLN A 22 24.51 -3.46 1.87
CA GLN A 22 25.95 -3.77 1.73
C GLN A 22 26.74 -3.56 3.04
N ILE A 23 26.18 -2.84 4.01
CA ILE A 23 26.85 -2.59 5.29
C ILE A 23 26.80 -3.86 6.15
N GLN A 24 27.93 -4.56 6.25
CA GLN A 24 28.06 -5.78 7.08
C GLN A 24 28.10 -5.48 8.58
N THR A 25 28.64 -4.32 8.95
CA THR A 25 28.84 -3.88 10.34
C THR A 25 28.33 -2.46 10.53
N PRO A 26 27.00 -2.27 10.62
CA PRO A 26 26.40 -0.95 10.80
C PRO A 26 26.84 -0.30 12.12
N SER A 27 27.02 1.02 12.10
CA SER A 27 27.34 1.79 13.30
C SER A 27 26.16 1.83 14.26
N ALA A 28 26.43 2.04 15.55
CA ALA A 28 25.38 2.17 16.57
C ALA A 28 24.40 3.30 16.25
N ASN A 29 24.90 4.43 15.73
CA ASN A 29 24.06 5.56 15.32
C ASN A 29 23.13 5.18 14.17
N TYR A 30 23.62 4.41 13.20
CA TYR A 30 22.79 3.94 12.08
C TYR A 30 21.66 3.02 12.55
N LEU A 31 21.95 2.10 13.47
CA LEU A 31 20.93 1.22 14.06
C LEU A 31 19.89 2.01 14.86
N ALA A 32 20.31 3.03 15.61
CA ALA A 32 19.41 3.90 16.35
C ALA A 32 18.48 4.71 15.44
N GLU A 33 18.95 5.13 14.27
CA GLU A 33 18.11 5.81 13.27
C GLU A 33 17.15 4.84 12.56
N LEU A 34 17.58 3.60 12.29
CA LEU A 34 16.69 2.57 11.76
C LEU A 34 15.52 2.28 12.71
N ASP A 35 15.75 2.23 14.02
CA ASP A 35 14.68 2.04 15.00
C ASP A 35 13.64 3.18 15.02
N LYS A 36 13.98 4.34 14.45
CA LYS A 36 13.06 5.49 14.27
C LYS A 36 12.34 5.50 12.92
N PHE A 37 12.70 4.60 11.99
CA PHE A 37 12.11 4.57 10.66
C PHE A 37 10.63 4.19 10.71
N GLU A 38 9.79 4.98 10.03
CA GLU A 38 8.34 4.77 9.92
C GLU A 38 7.96 4.42 8.46
N PRO A 39 7.61 3.15 8.15
CA PRO A 39 7.36 2.71 6.78
C PRO A 39 6.11 3.34 6.16
N SER A 40 5.08 3.64 6.96
CA SER A 40 3.85 4.30 6.49
C SER A 40 4.12 5.67 5.89
N CYS A 41 4.97 6.48 6.55
CA CYS A 41 5.38 7.79 6.07
C CYS A 41 6.12 7.69 4.73
N ALA A 42 7.04 6.72 4.60
CA ALA A 42 7.78 6.49 3.37
C ALA A 42 6.85 6.10 2.20
N VAL A 43 5.91 5.17 2.42
CA VAL A 43 4.94 4.77 1.39
C VAL A 43 4.04 5.93 1.01
N ALA A 44 3.53 6.70 1.98
CA ALA A 44 2.68 7.86 1.71
C ALA A 44 3.41 8.91 0.84
N VAL A 45 4.68 9.21 1.16
CA VAL A 45 5.49 10.15 0.38
C VAL A 45 5.73 9.63 -1.04
N VAL A 46 6.13 8.37 -1.20
CA VAL A 46 6.40 7.78 -2.52
C VAL A 46 5.12 7.76 -3.36
N TRP A 47 4.01 7.31 -2.79
CA TRP A 47 2.72 7.32 -3.46
C TRP A 47 2.34 8.73 -3.93
N MET A 48 2.36 9.72 -3.04
CA MET A 48 1.97 11.09 -3.39
C MET A 48 2.87 11.75 -4.44
N LYS A 49 4.17 11.40 -4.46
CA LYS A 49 5.15 12.07 -5.32
C LYS A 49 5.36 11.37 -6.65
N ARG A 50 5.15 10.06 -6.71
CA ARG A 50 5.56 9.23 -7.85
C ARG A 50 4.51 8.23 -8.32
N GLY A 51 3.45 8.03 -7.55
CA GLY A 51 2.37 7.11 -7.88
C GLY A 51 2.65 5.67 -7.42
N MET A 52 1.74 4.76 -7.79
CA MET A 52 1.73 3.39 -7.28
C MET A 52 2.89 2.53 -7.77
N THR A 53 3.37 2.73 -9.00
CA THR A 53 4.46 1.90 -9.54
C THR A 53 5.75 1.99 -8.71
N ASP A 54 6.05 3.16 -8.14
CA ASP A 54 7.20 3.32 -7.25
C ASP A 54 6.95 2.75 -5.84
N VAL A 55 5.68 2.59 -5.43
CA VAL A 55 5.34 1.91 -4.18
C VAL A 55 5.63 0.42 -4.26
N ASP A 56 5.35 -0.23 -5.40
CA ASP A 56 5.72 -1.64 -5.62
C ASP A 56 7.22 -1.86 -5.39
N VAL A 57 8.05 -1.01 -5.99
CA VAL A 57 9.51 -1.04 -5.83
C VAL A 57 9.89 -0.85 -4.36
N LEU A 58 9.28 0.14 -3.69
CA LEU A 58 9.54 0.39 -2.27
C LEU A 58 9.19 -0.81 -1.40
N MET A 59 8.07 -1.51 -1.67
CA MET A 59 7.68 -2.70 -0.92
C MET A 59 8.66 -3.86 -1.12
N VAL A 60 9.25 -4.01 -2.32
CA VAL A 60 10.35 -4.97 -2.55
C VAL A 60 11.55 -4.61 -1.68
N GLU A 61 11.95 -3.34 -1.66
CA GLU A 61 13.09 -2.90 -0.86
C GLU A 61 12.85 -3.03 0.65
N PHE A 62 11.64 -2.79 1.11
CA PHE A 62 11.26 -3.02 2.50
C PHE A 62 11.49 -4.48 2.93
N ARG A 63 11.19 -5.45 2.07
CA ARG A 63 11.47 -6.86 2.33
C ARG A 63 12.98 -7.13 2.35
N ASN A 64 13.73 -6.54 1.42
CA ASN A 64 15.19 -6.66 1.39
C ASN A 64 15.82 -6.10 2.68
N TRP A 65 15.40 -4.92 3.12
CA TRP A 65 15.89 -4.29 4.36
C TRP A 65 15.52 -5.10 5.58
N LEU A 66 14.31 -5.68 5.63
CA LEU A 66 13.91 -6.56 6.72
C LEU A 66 14.80 -7.81 6.78
N GLN A 67 15.08 -8.45 5.65
CA GLN A 67 15.98 -9.62 5.59
C GLN A 67 17.41 -9.26 6.00
N TRP A 68 17.94 -8.14 5.49
CA TRP A 68 19.24 -7.63 5.89
C TRP A 68 19.30 -7.35 7.39
N ALA A 69 18.31 -6.65 7.96
CA ALA A 69 18.28 -6.33 9.38
C ALA A 69 18.23 -7.59 10.26
N LYS A 70 17.47 -8.62 9.83
CA LYS A 70 17.44 -9.94 10.49
C LYS A 70 18.80 -10.64 10.50
N SER A 71 19.63 -10.39 9.48
CA SER A 71 20.96 -11.01 9.35
C SER A 71 22.01 -10.47 10.35
N LEU A 72 21.77 -9.31 10.98
CA LEU A 72 22.72 -8.62 11.87
C LEU A 72 22.90 -9.27 13.26
N ARG A 73 22.14 -10.33 13.58
CA ARG A 73 22.23 -11.13 14.82
C ARG A 73 22.15 -10.31 16.12
N ARG A 74 23.30 -9.98 16.74
CA ARG A 74 23.37 -9.38 18.09
C ARG A 74 23.12 -7.87 18.09
N THR A 75 23.32 -7.21 16.94
CA THR A 75 23.11 -5.76 16.77
C THR A 75 21.80 -5.45 16.06
N THR A 76 20.86 -6.40 16.10
CA THR A 76 19.60 -6.30 15.37
C THR A 76 18.69 -5.20 15.92
N PRO A 77 18.22 -4.26 15.07
CA PRO A 77 17.30 -3.21 15.46
C PRO A 77 15.88 -3.81 15.64
N GLN A 78 15.59 -4.28 16.86
CA GLN A 78 14.38 -5.05 17.15
C GLN A 78 13.09 -4.25 16.90
N ARG A 79 13.11 -2.93 17.14
CA ARG A 79 11.92 -2.08 16.90
C ARG A 79 11.69 -1.92 15.40
N PHE A 80 12.75 -1.67 14.63
CA PHE A 80 12.68 -1.65 13.17
C PHE A 80 12.10 -2.95 12.62
N ILE A 81 12.65 -4.11 12.99
CA ILE A 81 12.15 -5.41 12.51
C ILE A 81 10.68 -5.59 12.81
N LYS A 82 10.29 -5.41 14.08
CA LYS A 82 8.90 -5.60 14.49
C LYS A 82 7.96 -4.67 13.71
N ARG A 83 8.32 -3.40 13.56
CA ARG A 83 7.51 -2.41 12.84
C ARG A 83 7.39 -2.76 11.35
N MET A 84 8.49 -3.18 10.72
CA MET A 84 8.52 -3.60 9.32
C MET A 84 7.70 -4.86 9.08
N GLU A 85 7.83 -5.88 9.93
CA GLU A 85 7.01 -7.10 9.85
C GLU A 85 5.52 -6.75 9.97
N THR A 86 5.17 -6.00 11.01
CA THR A 86 3.80 -5.56 11.26
C THR A 86 3.24 -4.79 10.06
N PHE A 87 4.03 -3.89 9.48
CA PHE A 87 3.62 -3.10 8.32
C PHE A 87 3.47 -3.96 7.04
N LEU A 88 4.40 -4.89 6.81
CA LEU A 88 4.35 -5.79 5.65
C LEU A 88 3.24 -6.85 5.78
N ASP A 89 2.77 -7.12 6.99
CA ASP A 89 1.58 -7.93 7.23
C ASP A 89 0.28 -7.14 6.96
N GLY A 90 0.31 -5.82 7.15
CA GLY A 90 -0.79 -4.94 6.76
C GLY A 90 -0.68 -3.52 7.32
N PHE A 91 -1.51 -2.64 6.77
CA PHE A 91 -1.66 -1.25 7.21
C PHE A 91 -3.03 -0.71 6.80
N TYR A 92 -3.43 0.44 7.33
CA TYR A 92 -4.66 1.10 6.91
C TYR A 92 -4.35 2.21 5.92
N ILE A 93 -5.17 2.34 4.88
CA ILE A 93 -5.26 3.56 4.07
C ILE A 93 -6.54 4.28 4.44
N VAL A 94 -6.45 5.57 4.73
CA VAL A 94 -7.61 6.39 5.07
C VAL A 94 -8.01 7.25 3.87
N TYR A 95 -9.25 7.05 3.42
CA TYR A 95 -9.84 7.78 2.30
C TYR A 95 -10.93 8.74 2.80
N PRO A 96 -11.09 9.92 2.18
CA PRO A 96 -12.31 10.69 2.37
C PRO A 96 -13.49 9.99 1.67
N ILE A 97 -14.67 10.00 2.29
CA ILE A 97 -15.94 9.45 1.80
C ILE A 97 -16.34 10.11 0.47
N GLU A 98 -15.96 11.37 0.27
CA GLU A 98 -16.20 12.11 -0.97
C GLU A 98 -15.32 11.63 -2.14
N HIS A 99 -14.29 10.81 -1.88
CA HIS A 99 -13.50 10.21 -2.94
C HIS A 99 -14.37 9.24 -3.76
N LEU A 100 -14.15 9.22 -5.07
CA LEU A 100 -14.84 8.32 -5.98
C LEU A 100 -14.65 6.89 -5.48
N ARG A 101 -15.73 6.29 -4.97
CA ARG A 101 -15.76 4.94 -4.36
C ARG A 101 -14.98 3.93 -5.22
N LEU A 102 -15.19 3.95 -6.53
CA LEU A 102 -14.48 3.10 -7.49
C LEU A 102 -12.95 3.31 -7.48
N GLN A 103 -12.49 4.55 -7.44
CA GLN A 103 -11.06 4.86 -7.41
C GLN A 103 -10.40 4.42 -6.10
N ALA A 104 -11.11 4.56 -4.97
CA ALA A 104 -10.61 4.08 -3.68
C ALA A 104 -10.41 2.55 -3.70
N ILE A 105 -11.36 1.81 -4.28
CA ILE A 105 -11.24 0.36 -4.44
C ILE A 105 -10.04 -0.02 -5.31
N GLU A 106 -9.92 0.64 -6.46
CA GLU A 106 -8.82 0.41 -7.40
C GLU A 106 -7.48 0.57 -6.68
N GLN A 107 -7.31 1.67 -5.94
CA GLN A 107 -6.12 1.94 -5.17
C GLN A 107 -5.88 0.94 -4.02
N VAL A 108 -6.94 0.46 -3.37
CA VAL A 108 -6.85 -0.61 -2.36
C VAL A 108 -6.30 -1.90 -2.99
N PHE A 109 -6.84 -2.32 -4.14
CA PHE A 109 -6.36 -3.50 -4.84
C PHE A 109 -4.93 -3.35 -5.38
N GLU A 110 -4.57 -2.17 -5.88
CA GLU A 110 -3.19 -1.86 -6.27
C GLU A 110 -2.25 -2.02 -5.08
N MET A 111 -2.59 -1.42 -3.94
CA MET A 111 -1.76 -1.49 -2.75
C MET A 111 -1.66 -2.90 -2.15
N GLU A 112 -2.77 -3.63 -2.10
CA GLU A 112 -2.76 -5.03 -1.68
C GLU A 112 -1.86 -5.85 -2.62
N SER A 113 -1.91 -5.61 -3.93
CA SER A 113 -1.03 -6.27 -4.88
C SER A 113 0.46 -5.99 -4.59
N SER A 114 0.81 -4.78 -4.13
CA SER A 114 2.17 -4.42 -3.71
C SER A 114 2.66 -5.19 -2.47
N LEU A 115 1.75 -5.62 -1.59
CA LEU A 115 2.08 -6.42 -0.39
C LEU A 115 2.36 -7.89 -0.69
N ARG A 116 2.02 -8.38 -1.88
CA ARG A 116 2.29 -9.76 -2.30
C ARG A 116 3.79 -10.09 -2.20
N PRO A 117 4.18 -11.24 -1.64
CA PRO A 117 5.56 -11.70 -1.74
C PRO A 117 5.90 -11.93 -3.21
N PHE A 118 6.88 -11.20 -3.73
CA PHE A 118 7.42 -11.46 -5.07
C PHE A 118 8.17 -12.78 -5.06
N GLU A 119 7.87 -13.66 -6.01
CA GLU A 119 8.73 -14.80 -6.27
C GLU A 119 10.07 -14.28 -6.82
N ARG A 120 11.18 -14.95 -6.50
CA ARG A 120 12.53 -14.51 -6.91
C ARG A 120 12.61 -14.28 -8.43
N ASP A 121 11.96 -15.15 -9.19
CA ASP A 121 11.88 -15.10 -10.65
C ASP A 121 11.00 -13.94 -11.16
N GLU A 122 10.10 -13.39 -10.34
CA GLU A 122 9.35 -12.18 -10.66
C GLU A 122 10.20 -10.92 -10.47
N VAL A 123 11.11 -10.90 -9.48
CA VAL A 123 12.03 -9.76 -9.24
C VAL A 123 13.00 -9.62 -10.41
N ASP A 124 13.55 -10.74 -10.90
CA ASP A 124 14.44 -10.74 -12.08
C ASP A 124 13.69 -10.30 -13.36
N ARG A 125 12.41 -10.69 -13.48
CA ARG A 125 11.52 -10.22 -14.56
C ARG A 125 11.14 -8.74 -14.43
N TYR A 126 10.96 -8.25 -13.21
CA TYR A 126 10.70 -6.84 -12.93
C TYR A 126 11.91 -5.97 -13.29
N ASN A 127 13.11 -6.40 -12.90
CA ASN A 127 14.36 -5.71 -13.21
C ASN A 127 14.71 -5.70 -14.70
N SER A 128 14.16 -6.63 -15.50
CA SER A 128 14.35 -6.70 -16.95
C SER A 128 13.36 -5.84 -17.76
N GLN A 129 12.66 -4.89 -17.13
CA GLN A 129 11.72 -3.92 -17.76
C GLN A 129 10.49 -4.50 -18.48
N ALA A 130 10.33 -5.83 -18.52
CA ALA A 130 9.24 -6.48 -19.25
C ALA A 130 8.00 -6.81 -18.40
N PHE A 131 8.05 -6.63 -17.08
CA PHE A 131 6.99 -7.08 -16.16
C PHE A 131 6.19 -5.89 -15.61
N TYR A 132 4.98 -5.68 -16.12
CA TYR A 132 4.02 -4.73 -15.56
C TYR A 132 2.92 -5.49 -14.81
N PRO A 133 2.70 -5.25 -13.50
CA PRO A 133 1.58 -5.79 -12.72
C PRO A 133 0.18 -5.31 -13.18
N LYS A 134 0.06 -4.66 -14.34
CA LYS A 134 -1.15 -3.97 -14.81
C LYS A 134 -2.37 -4.88 -15.02
N GLN A 135 -2.22 -6.21 -15.04
CA GLN A 135 -3.34 -7.10 -15.41
C GLN A 135 -4.28 -7.45 -14.25
N SER A 136 -3.80 -7.69 -13.02
CA SER A 136 -4.67 -7.90 -11.84
C SER A 136 -5.51 -6.66 -11.56
N TYR A 137 -4.88 -5.50 -11.67
CA TYR A 137 -5.53 -4.19 -11.56
C TYR A 137 -6.69 -4.02 -12.55
N ARG A 138 -6.45 -4.33 -13.84
CA ARG A 138 -7.46 -4.21 -14.88
C ARG A 138 -8.70 -5.05 -14.58
N PHE A 139 -8.55 -6.23 -13.97
CA PHE A 139 -9.69 -7.06 -13.62
C PHE A 139 -10.55 -6.41 -12.53
N ALA A 140 -9.97 -6.07 -11.36
CA ALA A 140 -10.74 -5.48 -10.27
C ALA A 140 -11.44 -4.18 -10.74
N SER A 141 -10.71 -3.29 -11.42
CA SER A 141 -11.26 -2.09 -12.05
C SER A 141 -12.44 -2.43 -12.99
N SER A 142 -12.29 -3.40 -13.89
CA SER A 142 -13.36 -3.79 -14.82
C SER A 142 -14.57 -4.44 -14.13
N TYR A 143 -14.38 -5.25 -13.08
CA TYR A 143 -15.46 -5.85 -12.31
C TYR A 143 -16.30 -4.78 -11.61
N PHE A 144 -15.64 -3.85 -10.90
CA PHE A 144 -16.34 -2.78 -10.20
C PHE A 144 -17.00 -1.81 -11.17
N GLN A 145 -16.36 -1.47 -12.29
CA GLN A 145 -17.01 -0.71 -13.36
C GLN A 145 -18.28 -1.44 -13.85
N GLN A 146 -18.19 -2.71 -14.25
CA GLN A 146 -19.35 -3.46 -14.78
C GLN A 146 -20.50 -3.59 -13.76
N GLN A 147 -20.20 -3.88 -12.50
CA GLN A 147 -21.23 -4.02 -11.45
C GLN A 147 -21.90 -2.67 -11.14
N TRP A 148 -21.11 -1.60 -11.04
CA TRP A 148 -21.63 -0.27 -10.74
C TRP A 148 -22.49 0.27 -11.89
N PHE A 149 -22.04 0.08 -13.13
CA PHE A 149 -22.77 0.52 -14.32
C PHE A 149 -24.03 -0.33 -14.60
N LYS A 150 -24.08 -1.61 -14.19
CA LYS A 150 -25.33 -2.41 -14.28
C LYS A 150 -26.40 -1.97 -13.28
N SER A 151 -26.01 -1.37 -12.14
CA SER A 151 -26.98 -0.88 -11.14
C SER A 151 -27.64 0.46 -11.52
N GLY A 152 -27.03 1.22 -12.44
CA GLY A 152 -27.55 2.48 -12.95
C GLY A 152 -28.35 2.30 -14.24
N GLU A 153 -29.44 1.53 -14.20
CA GLU A 153 -30.39 1.42 -15.33
C GLU A 153 -31.30 2.67 -15.49
N ASP A 154 -30.90 3.84 -14.98
CA ASP A 154 -31.45 5.11 -15.46
C ASP A 154 -30.77 5.44 -16.80
N LYS A 155 -31.43 4.99 -17.88
CA LYS A 155 -30.96 5.00 -19.27
C LYS A 155 -30.68 6.39 -19.87
N ASP A 156 -30.91 7.48 -19.14
CA ASP A 156 -30.80 8.85 -19.66
C ASP A 156 -29.62 9.67 -19.11
N ASP A 157 -28.90 9.18 -18.08
CA ASP A 157 -27.70 9.88 -17.61
C ASP A 157 -26.51 9.57 -18.52
N LYS A 158 -26.34 10.45 -19.52
CA LYS A 158 -25.14 10.52 -20.35
C LYS A 158 -23.90 10.45 -19.45
N TYR A 159 -23.19 9.33 -19.57
CA TYR A 159 -21.82 9.18 -19.10
C TYR A 159 -21.05 10.43 -19.51
N THR A 160 -20.81 11.32 -18.54
CA THR A 160 -19.83 12.37 -18.73
C THR A 160 -18.53 11.65 -18.40
N PRO A 161 -17.66 11.37 -19.39
CA PRO A 161 -16.35 10.82 -19.09
C PRO A 161 -15.77 11.69 -17.99
N ILE A 162 -15.34 11.08 -16.90
CA ILE A 162 -14.57 11.78 -15.88
C ILE A 162 -13.43 12.39 -16.67
N LYS A 163 -13.54 13.68 -16.99
CA LYS A 163 -12.43 14.42 -17.57
C LYS A 163 -11.31 14.17 -16.60
N GLU A 164 -10.19 13.68 -17.09
CA GLU A 164 -8.92 13.63 -16.38
C GLU A 164 -8.54 15.07 -16.00
N TYR A 165 -9.32 15.70 -15.13
CA TYR A 165 -8.85 16.79 -14.33
C TYR A 165 -7.68 16.24 -13.54
N GLU A 166 -6.65 17.06 -13.37
CA GLU A 166 -5.52 16.82 -12.47
C GLU A 166 -6.04 16.64 -11.04
N PHE A 167 -6.70 15.51 -10.80
CA PHE A 167 -7.25 15.12 -9.53
C PHE A 167 -6.07 14.65 -8.73
N ARG A 168 -5.46 15.59 -8.00
CA ARG A 168 -4.61 15.21 -6.88
C ARG A 168 -5.57 14.63 -5.85
N PRO A 169 -5.56 13.31 -5.60
CA PRO A 169 -6.41 12.77 -4.57
C PRO A 169 -6.15 13.53 -3.27
N PRO A 170 -7.21 13.80 -2.47
CA PRO A 170 -7.03 14.38 -1.15
C PRO A 170 -5.96 13.57 -0.40
N LEU A 171 -5.19 14.23 0.46
CA LEU A 171 -4.14 13.56 1.25
C LEU A 171 -4.69 12.27 1.88
N GLN A 172 -4.16 11.14 1.42
CA GLN A 172 -4.46 9.82 1.95
C GLN A 172 -3.51 9.57 3.10
N PHE A 173 -4.05 9.09 4.23
CA PHE A 173 -3.22 8.73 5.37
C PHE A 173 -2.92 7.24 5.32
N ILE A 174 -1.66 6.87 5.55
CA ILE A 174 -1.28 5.48 5.78
C ILE A 174 -1.00 5.34 7.26
N LEU A 175 -1.75 4.47 7.93
CA LEU A 175 -1.63 4.21 9.36
C LEU A 175 -1.14 2.78 9.60
N PRO A 176 -0.18 2.54 10.51
CA PRO A 176 0.21 1.18 10.86
C PRO A 176 -0.95 0.43 11.52
N THR A 177 -0.96 -0.90 11.43
CA THR A 177 -1.98 -1.77 12.05
C THR A 177 -2.01 -1.71 13.58
N THR A 178 -0.90 -1.29 14.19
CA THR A 178 -0.81 -1.06 15.65
C THR A 178 -1.37 0.28 16.08
N SER A 179 -1.79 1.13 15.15
CA SER A 179 -2.48 2.37 15.52
C SER A 179 -3.76 1.98 16.23
N ASP A 180 -3.93 2.49 17.44
CA ASP A 180 -5.23 2.42 18.07
C ASP A 180 -6.22 3.15 17.16
N LEU A 181 -7.13 2.40 16.54
CA LEU A 181 -8.18 2.95 15.70
C LEU A 181 -9.16 3.80 16.51
N SER A 182 -8.98 3.90 17.84
CA SER A 182 -9.56 4.96 18.66
C SER A 182 -9.10 6.36 18.26
N MET A 183 -8.05 6.47 17.43
CA MET A 183 -7.63 7.74 16.86
C MET A 183 -8.79 8.32 16.04
N THR A 184 -9.35 9.42 16.51
CA THR A 184 -10.44 10.13 15.85
C THR A 184 -9.97 10.65 14.50
N LEU A 185 -10.38 9.95 13.44
CA LEU A 185 -10.23 10.42 12.07
C LEU A 185 -11.15 11.63 11.86
N PRO A 186 -10.80 12.54 10.94
CA PRO A 186 -11.70 13.63 10.58
C PRO A 186 -13.03 13.09 10.08
N ASP A 187 -14.12 13.84 10.32
CA ASP A 187 -15.43 13.47 9.81
C ASP A 187 -15.37 13.28 8.29
N GLY A 188 -16.00 12.19 7.83
CA GLY A 188 -15.98 11.86 6.42
C GLY A 188 -14.71 11.16 5.95
N TYR A 189 -13.88 10.61 6.84
CA TYR A 189 -12.78 9.71 6.48
C TYR A 189 -13.08 8.27 6.90
N VAL A 190 -12.65 7.31 6.09
CA VAL A 190 -12.85 5.88 6.34
C VAL A 190 -11.53 5.14 6.19
N PRO A 191 -11.12 4.36 7.20
CA PRO A 191 -9.94 3.51 7.11
C PRO A 191 -10.28 2.22 6.36
N VAL A 192 -9.40 1.82 5.43
CA VAL A 192 -9.44 0.54 4.75
C VAL A 192 -8.23 -0.27 5.16
N HIS A 193 -8.46 -1.44 5.74
CA HIS A 193 -7.38 -2.36 6.10
C HIS A 193 -6.83 -3.06 4.85
N ILE A 194 -5.57 -2.79 4.54
CA ILE A 194 -4.76 -3.47 3.53
C ILE A 194 -4.01 -4.59 4.24
N THR A 195 -4.15 -5.82 3.78
CA THR A 195 -3.50 -6.97 4.43
C THR A 195 -2.73 -7.82 3.43
N LYS A 196 -1.67 -8.45 3.93
CA LYS A 196 -0.93 -9.47 3.18
C LYS A 196 -1.80 -10.68 2.81
N ALA A 197 -2.75 -11.06 3.66
CA ALA A 197 -3.68 -12.15 3.35
C ALA A 197 -4.53 -11.85 2.10
N ASN A 198 -5.03 -10.61 1.98
CA ASN A 198 -5.74 -10.17 0.78
C ASN A 198 -4.81 -10.13 -0.44
N ALA A 199 -3.58 -9.66 -0.26
CA ALA A 199 -2.56 -9.66 -1.31
C ALA A 199 -2.27 -11.06 -1.87
N GLU A 200 -2.12 -12.05 -0.99
CA GLU A 200 -1.87 -13.45 -1.35
C GLU A 200 -3.07 -14.06 -2.09
N MET A 201 -4.28 -13.74 -1.67
CA MET A 201 -5.48 -14.17 -2.36
C MET A 201 -5.62 -13.51 -3.74
N LEU A 202 -5.30 -12.22 -3.88
CA LEU A 202 -5.26 -11.55 -5.18
C LEU A 202 -4.19 -12.12 -6.11
N ALA A 203 -3.03 -12.50 -5.57
CA ALA A 203 -1.96 -13.17 -6.30
C ALA A 203 -2.45 -14.44 -6.99
N MET A 204 -3.25 -15.22 -6.27
CA MET A 204 -3.82 -16.45 -6.76
C MET A 204 -4.84 -16.18 -7.86
N VAL A 205 -5.74 -15.22 -7.67
CA VAL A 205 -6.66 -14.78 -8.73
C VAL A 205 -5.85 -14.38 -9.97
N TYR A 206 -4.83 -13.55 -9.80
CA TYR A 206 -3.94 -13.15 -10.90
C TYR A 206 -3.32 -14.34 -11.65
N ARG A 207 -2.95 -15.43 -10.97
CA ARG A 207 -2.44 -16.65 -11.65
C ARG A 207 -3.50 -17.27 -12.55
N VAL A 208 -4.76 -17.30 -12.12
CA VAL A 208 -5.88 -17.77 -12.95
C VAL A 208 -6.04 -16.87 -14.19
N TYR A 209 -5.97 -15.55 -14.01
CA TYR A 209 -6.06 -14.58 -15.12
C TYR A 209 -4.95 -14.70 -16.15
N ASN A 210 -3.72 -14.96 -15.69
CA ASN A 210 -2.56 -15.08 -16.57
C ASN A 210 -2.31 -16.51 -17.06
N SER A 211 -3.15 -17.47 -16.67
CA SER A 211 -3.07 -18.80 -17.27
C SER A 211 -3.39 -18.65 -18.76
N LEU A 212 -2.50 -19.16 -19.61
CA LEU A 212 -2.59 -19.03 -21.08
C LEU A 212 -3.73 -19.88 -21.69
N GLU A 213 -4.55 -20.51 -20.85
CA GLU A 213 -5.65 -21.37 -21.29
C GLU A 213 -6.93 -20.56 -21.50
N ASN A 214 -7.33 -20.47 -22.78
CA ASN A 214 -8.71 -20.38 -23.28
C ASN A 214 -9.72 -19.78 -22.29
N ASP A 215 -9.76 -18.45 -22.22
CA ASP A 215 -10.87 -17.74 -21.58
C ASP A 215 -11.04 -17.97 -20.06
N ALA A 216 -10.05 -18.54 -19.37
CA ALA A 216 -10.09 -18.78 -17.92
C ALA A 216 -10.47 -17.53 -17.11
N HIS A 217 -9.99 -16.36 -17.53
CA HIS A 217 -10.35 -15.07 -16.95
C HIS A 217 -11.82 -14.70 -17.13
N MET A 218 -12.45 -15.04 -18.28
CA MET A 218 -13.88 -14.79 -18.51
C MET A 218 -14.74 -15.73 -17.66
N VAL A 219 -14.36 -17.00 -17.56
CA VAL A 219 -15.07 -17.96 -16.69
C VAL A 219 -15.00 -17.53 -15.22
N PHE A 220 -13.83 -17.05 -14.78
CA PHE A 220 -13.66 -16.54 -13.42
C PHE A 220 -14.45 -15.23 -13.21
N ASN A 221 -14.47 -14.31 -14.18
CA ASN A 221 -15.33 -13.12 -14.14
C ASN A 221 -16.78 -13.52 -13.91
N ASP A 222 -17.29 -14.47 -14.70
CA ASP A 222 -18.68 -14.91 -14.65
C ASP A 222 -19.01 -15.53 -13.29
N ASP A 223 -18.12 -16.33 -12.72
CA ASP A 223 -18.28 -16.89 -11.38
C ASP A 223 -18.45 -15.83 -10.30
N VAL A 224 -17.72 -14.73 -10.41
CA VAL A 224 -17.79 -13.64 -9.45
C VAL A 224 -19.03 -12.75 -9.71
N ILE A 225 -19.36 -12.50 -10.97
CA ILE A 225 -20.47 -11.62 -11.37
C ILE A 225 -21.83 -12.29 -11.13
N HIS A 226 -21.95 -13.58 -11.46
CA HIS A 226 -23.20 -14.35 -11.44
C HIS A 226 -23.29 -15.30 -10.25
N ASP A 227 -22.33 -15.20 -9.32
CA ASP A 227 -22.22 -16.07 -8.16
C ASP A 227 -22.20 -17.58 -8.51
N THR A 228 -21.52 -17.94 -9.61
CA THR A 228 -21.35 -19.35 -10.05
C THR A 228 -20.02 -19.94 -9.57
N SER A 229 -19.76 -21.21 -9.92
CA SER A 229 -18.53 -21.96 -9.55
C SER A 229 -17.98 -22.80 -10.71
N VAL A 230 -18.15 -22.32 -11.95
CA VAL A 230 -17.69 -22.98 -13.17
C VAL A 230 -16.17 -23.17 -13.14
N SER A 231 -15.41 -22.16 -12.73
CA SER A 231 -13.95 -22.20 -12.62
C SER A 231 -13.47 -23.28 -11.65
N VAL A 232 -14.22 -23.53 -10.56
CA VAL A 232 -13.96 -24.62 -9.62
C VAL A 232 -14.16 -25.98 -10.29
N ARG A 233 -15.26 -26.15 -11.04
CA ARG A 233 -15.53 -27.41 -11.77
C ARG A 233 -14.50 -27.70 -12.85
N LEU A 234 -13.95 -26.66 -13.48
CA LEU A 234 -12.90 -26.78 -14.48
C LEU A 234 -11.50 -26.95 -13.85
N GLY A 235 -11.39 -26.92 -12.52
CA GLY A 235 -10.11 -27.05 -11.81
C GLY A 235 -9.20 -25.83 -11.97
N LEU A 236 -9.73 -24.69 -12.39
CA LEU A 236 -8.97 -23.44 -12.58
C LEU A 236 -8.65 -22.76 -11.24
N VAL A 237 -9.55 -22.88 -10.27
CA VAL A 237 -9.40 -22.35 -8.91
C VAL A 237 -10.00 -23.35 -7.92
N LYS A 238 -9.55 -23.33 -6.66
CA LYS A 238 -10.20 -24.13 -5.62
C LYS A 238 -11.48 -23.45 -5.12
N GLU A 239 -12.36 -24.23 -4.51
CA GLU A 239 -13.63 -23.72 -4.00
C GLU A 239 -13.43 -22.73 -2.86
N GLU A 240 -12.56 -23.07 -1.91
CA GLU A 240 -12.22 -22.22 -0.77
C GLU A 240 -11.64 -20.86 -1.19
N ASP A 241 -10.88 -20.88 -2.29
CA ASP A 241 -10.18 -19.74 -2.85
C ASP A 241 -11.15 -18.78 -3.54
N LEU A 242 -12.08 -19.31 -4.35
CA LEU A 242 -13.16 -18.53 -4.96
C LEU A 242 -14.10 -17.96 -3.90
N ALA A 243 -14.45 -18.74 -2.87
CA ALA A 243 -15.29 -18.29 -1.78
C ALA A 243 -14.63 -17.15 -0.97
N ALA A 244 -13.34 -17.27 -0.67
CA ALA A 244 -12.58 -16.22 0.00
C ALA A 244 -12.52 -14.93 -0.84
N PHE A 245 -12.29 -15.04 -2.15
CA PHE A 245 -12.26 -13.88 -3.05
C PHE A 245 -13.61 -13.18 -3.14
N LYS A 246 -14.71 -13.94 -3.32
CA LYS A 246 -16.07 -13.39 -3.31
C LYS A 246 -16.37 -12.68 -2.00
N LYS A 247 -16.03 -13.29 -0.87
CA LYS A 247 -16.19 -12.70 0.46
C LYS A 247 -15.46 -11.36 0.56
N LEU A 248 -14.21 -11.27 0.12
CA LEU A 248 -13.47 -10.00 0.09
C LEU A 248 -14.19 -8.96 -0.77
N LEU A 249 -14.63 -9.33 -1.98
CA LEU A 249 -15.35 -8.40 -2.85
C LEU A 249 -16.64 -7.89 -2.22
N TYR A 250 -17.39 -8.74 -1.51
CA TYR A 250 -18.58 -8.32 -0.77
C TYR A 250 -18.23 -7.40 0.40
N GLU A 251 -17.19 -7.70 1.17
CA GLU A 251 -16.71 -6.81 2.24
C GLU A 251 -16.25 -5.45 1.69
N ARG A 252 -15.60 -5.43 0.52
CA ARG A 252 -15.24 -4.17 -0.15
C ARG A 252 -16.44 -3.45 -0.71
N ARG A 253 -17.45 -4.17 -1.20
CA ARG A 253 -18.70 -3.57 -1.71
C ARG A 253 -19.51 -2.92 -0.60
N ASP A 254 -19.73 -3.62 0.51
CA ASP A 254 -20.48 -3.08 1.64
C ASP A 254 -19.77 -1.86 2.24
N PHE A 255 -18.44 -1.87 2.29
CA PHE A 255 -17.63 -0.70 2.64
C PHE A 255 -17.98 0.55 1.82
N LEU A 256 -18.27 0.38 0.53
CA LEU A 256 -18.57 1.51 -0.36
C LEU A 256 -20.02 1.94 -0.22
N GLU A 257 -20.95 0.99 -0.16
CA GLU A 257 -22.37 1.29 -0.08
C GLU A 257 -22.70 1.93 1.28
N ASN A 258 -22.07 1.43 2.35
CA ASN A 258 -22.38 1.77 3.74
C ASN A 258 -21.11 2.12 4.55
N PRO A 259 -20.31 3.14 4.20
CA PRO A 259 -19.06 3.45 4.92
C PRO A 259 -19.26 3.71 6.43
N ARG A 260 -20.47 4.10 6.85
CA ARG A 260 -20.84 4.30 8.25
C ARG A 260 -20.96 3.00 9.06
N SER A 261 -21.26 1.85 8.44
CA SER A 261 -21.31 0.56 9.16
C SER A 261 -19.93 0.15 9.68
N TYR A 262 -18.86 0.62 9.04
CA TYR A 262 -17.46 0.37 9.40
C TYR A 262 -16.90 1.34 10.44
N LEU A 263 -17.64 2.41 10.78
CA LEU A 263 -17.30 3.31 11.88
C LEU A 263 -17.75 2.76 13.23
N THR A 264 -18.37 1.58 13.27
CA THR A 264 -18.66 0.90 14.52
C THR A 264 -17.32 0.56 15.17
N PRO A 265 -17.03 1.05 16.40
CA PRO A 265 -15.75 0.80 17.04
C PRO A 265 -15.51 -0.72 17.07
N LEU A 266 -14.35 -1.15 16.54
CA LEU A 266 -13.91 -2.53 16.65
C LEU A 266 -14.09 -2.97 18.11
N PRO A 267 -14.64 -4.16 18.38
CA PRO A 267 -14.81 -4.64 19.74
C PRO A 267 -13.45 -4.55 20.41
N SER A 268 -13.34 -3.61 21.34
CA SER A 268 -12.12 -3.37 22.10
C SER A 268 -11.79 -4.68 22.78
N THR A 269 -10.78 -5.40 22.28
CA THR A 269 -10.16 -6.51 22.98
C THR A 269 -9.72 -5.91 24.30
N SER A 270 -10.37 -6.34 25.38
CA SER A 270 -10.22 -5.79 26.72
C SER A 270 -8.79 -5.99 27.21
N LEU A 271 -7.89 -5.08 26.82
CA LEU A 271 -6.60 -4.90 27.47
C LEU A 271 -6.84 -4.03 28.70
N SER A 272 -6.47 -4.57 29.86
CA SER A 272 -6.61 -3.94 31.16
C SER A 272 -6.03 -2.53 31.14
N GLN A 273 -6.83 -1.57 31.56
CA GLN A 273 -6.41 -0.20 31.84
C GLN A 273 -5.32 -0.21 32.92
N HIS A 274 -4.07 0.02 32.51
CA HIS A 274 -3.04 0.48 33.40
C HIS A 274 -2.23 1.61 32.74
N GLY A 275 -2.51 2.83 33.21
CA GLY A 275 -1.49 3.85 33.44
C GLY A 275 -1.04 4.68 32.23
N GLN A 276 -1.51 5.93 32.24
CA GLN A 276 -0.88 7.13 31.67
C GLN A 276 -0.92 7.31 30.14
N SER A 277 -1.67 8.35 29.77
CA SER A 277 -1.82 8.93 28.43
C SER A 277 -0.55 9.63 27.96
N PRO A 278 -0.10 9.38 26.71
CA PRO A 278 0.75 10.30 25.95
C PRO A 278 -0.08 10.96 24.85
N HIS A 279 -1.05 11.81 25.22
CA HIS A 279 -1.59 12.77 24.26
C HIS A 279 -0.51 13.83 24.00
N ASN A 280 0.39 13.59 23.03
CA ASN A 280 1.12 14.61 22.24
C ASN A 280 2.15 14.05 21.23
N GLU A 281 2.39 12.74 21.14
CA GLU A 281 3.47 12.24 20.27
C GLU A 281 3.18 12.33 18.76
N PHE A 282 1.90 12.32 18.34
CA PHE A 282 1.57 12.30 16.90
C PHE A 282 1.56 13.67 16.22
N ASN A 283 1.13 14.73 16.92
CA ASN A 283 1.33 16.10 16.43
C ASN A 283 2.83 16.42 16.30
N LEU A 284 3.65 15.89 17.22
CA LEU A 284 5.10 16.03 17.14
C LEU A 284 5.66 15.36 15.88
N CYS A 285 5.18 14.17 15.49
CA CYS A 285 5.63 13.49 14.26
C CYS A 285 5.38 14.33 12.99
N TRP A 286 4.20 14.96 12.87
CA TRP A 286 3.86 15.81 11.72
C TRP A 286 4.65 17.12 11.67
N TYR A 287 4.76 17.82 12.81
CA TYR A 287 5.60 19.02 12.92
C TYR A 287 7.07 18.68 12.73
N THR A 288 7.55 17.52 13.18
CA THR A 288 8.91 17.09 12.89
C THR A 288 9.10 16.78 11.42
N CYS A 289 8.18 16.09 10.73
CA CYS A 289 8.29 15.84 9.29
C CYS A 289 8.28 17.13 8.47
N LEU A 290 7.37 18.08 8.76
CA LEU A 290 7.31 19.38 8.05
C LEU A 290 8.46 20.32 8.43
N ALA A 291 8.86 20.39 9.70
CA ALA A 291 10.02 21.16 10.13
C ALA A 291 11.33 20.55 9.63
N PHE A 292 11.44 19.22 9.50
CA PHE A 292 12.58 18.59 8.84
C PHE A 292 12.65 19.01 7.38
N VAL A 293 11.53 18.93 6.65
CA VAL A 293 11.46 19.35 5.24
C VAL A 293 11.80 20.84 5.09
N GLY A 294 11.30 21.71 5.98
CA GLY A 294 11.60 23.15 5.98
C GLY A 294 13.05 23.50 6.33
N LEU A 295 13.62 22.86 7.37
CA LEU A 295 15.02 23.06 7.78
C LEU A 295 16.00 22.50 6.72
N LEU A 296 15.61 21.45 6.01
CA LEU A 296 16.38 20.84 4.91
C LEU A 296 16.44 21.71 3.66
N VAL A 297 15.37 22.41 3.30
CA VAL A 297 15.38 23.40 2.20
C VAL A 297 16.30 24.58 2.54
N ALA A 298 16.30 25.03 3.80
CA ALA A 298 17.13 26.17 4.23
C ALA A 298 18.64 25.86 4.29
N LEU A 299 19.03 24.60 4.55
CA LEU A 299 20.44 24.21 4.67
C LEU A 299 21.09 23.73 3.36
N VAL A 300 20.31 23.17 2.43
CA VAL A 300 20.84 22.59 1.18
C VAL A 300 20.95 23.62 0.05
N VAL A 301 20.07 24.63 0.01
CA VAL A 301 20.10 25.69 -1.01
C VAL A 301 21.41 26.52 -0.96
N PRO A 302 21.96 26.91 0.22
CA PRO A 302 23.24 27.61 0.29
C PRO A 302 24.45 26.76 -0.13
N LEU A 303 24.43 25.45 0.15
CA LEU A 303 25.51 24.53 -0.22
C LEU A 303 25.55 24.25 -1.73
N ALA A 304 24.40 24.17 -2.39
CA ALA A 304 24.31 24.02 -3.84
C ALA A 304 24.76 25.29 -4.59
N ILE A 305 24.47 26.48 -4.05
CA ILE A 305 24.93 27.76 -4.63
C ILE A 305 26.43 27.97 -4.40
N GLY A 306 26.98 27.52 -3.26
CA GLY A 306 28.41 27.59 -2.98
C GLY A 306 29.29 26.69 -3.86
N MET A 307 28.76 25.55 -4.33
CA MET A 307 29.51 24.63 -5.20
C MET A 307 29.43 24.98 -6.69
N ALA A 308 28.48 25.84 -7.10
CA ALA A 308 28.39 26.34 -8.48
C ALA A 308 29.33 27.53 -8.78
N GLY A 309 30.00 28.08 -7.75
CA GLY A 309 30.96 29.19 -7.89
C GLY A 309 32.42 28.78 -8.03
N TYR A 310 32.71 27.47 -8.06
CA TYR A 310 34.04 26.91 -8.27
C TYR A 310 34.05 26.04 -9.52
N SER A 311 33.93 26.68 -10.68
CA SER A 311 34.23 26.11 -11.99
C SER A 311 34.80 27.20 -12.88
#